data_AF-A0A9E5UZP1-F1
#
_entry.id   AF-A0A9E5UZP1-F1
#
_cell.length_a   1.000
_cell.length_b   1.000
_cell.length_c   1.000
_cell.angle_alpha   90.00
_cell.angle_beta   90.00
_cell.angle_gamma   90.00
#
_symmetry.space_group_name_H-M   'P 1'
#
loop_
_entity.id
_entity.type
_entity.pdbx_description
1 polymer ?
#
loop_
_entity_poly.entity_id
_entity_poly.type
_entity_poly.pdbx_seq_one_letter_code
_entity_poly.pdbx_strand_id
1 'polypeptide(L)' 'MKLTYRGVSYDYNPPAVEFSHSDTVGKYRGLDVRFRNPKKVPVLQPTLDLFYRGAAYQTNPSTTVV' A
#
# COMPACT_ATOMS: atom_id res chain seq x y z
N MET A 1 -7.70 22.96 -2.63
CA MET A 1 -9.04 22.50 -2.21
C MET A 1 -8.87 21.76 -0.90
N LYS A 2 -9.48 22.24 0.21
CA LYS A 2 -9.41 21.55 1.52
C LYS A 2 -10.46 20.44 1.56
N LEU A 3 -10.13 19.31 2.20
CA LEU A 3 -11.10 18.23 2.39
C LEU A 3 -11.99 18.56 3.58
N THR A 4 -13.29 18.29 3.48
CA THR A 4 -14.26 18.56 4.55
C THR A 4 -14.91 17.25 5.00
N TYR A 5 -14.85 16.96 6.30
CA TYR A 5 -15.56 15.83 6.89
C TYR A 5 -16.37 16.32 8.09
N ARG A 6 -17.67 16.02 8.11
CA ARG A 6 -18.64 16.46 9.14
C ARG A 6 -18.56 17.96 9.48
N GLY A 7 -18.38 18.81 8.48
CA GLY A 7 -18.32 20.27 8.66
C GLY A 7 -16.97 20.81 9.15
N VAL A 8 -15.98 19.95 9.41
CA VAL A 8 -14.61 20.37 9.75
C VAL A 8 -13.73 20.31 8.49
N SER A 9 -13.00 21.39 8.24
CA SER A 9 -12.02 21.47 7.15
C SER A 9 -10.68 20.92 7.61
N TYR A 10 -10.09 20.04 6.81
CA TYR A 10 -8.79 19.42 7.06
C TYR A 10 -7.77 19.91 6.04
N ASP A 11 -6.57 20.21 6.55
CA ASP A 11 -5.39 20.43 5.72
C ASP A 11 -4.76 19.09 5.37
N TYR A 12 -5.15 18.58 4.20
CA TYR A 12 -4.67 17.30 3.69
C TYR A 12 -3.28 17.46 3.07
N ASN A 13 -2.26 16.97 3.77
CA ASN A 13 -0.88 16.86 3.27
C ASN A 13 -0.52 15.38 3.06
N PRO A 14 -0.92 14.76 1.93
CA PRO A 14 -0.60 13.38 1.67
C PRO A 14 0.91 13.20 1.47
N PRO A 15 1.47 12.05 1.87
CA PRO A 15 2.83 11.70 1.49
C PRO A 15 2.94 11.58 -0.04
N ALA A 16 4.00 12.13 -0.61
CA ALA A 16 4.31 11.94 -2.02
C ALA A 16 4.77 10.49 -2.24
N VAL A 17 4.09 9.78 -3.15
CA VAL A 17 4.44 8.40 -3.52
C VAL A 17 4.97 8.41 -4.96
N GLU A 18 6.18 7.89 -5.15
CA GLU A 18 6.74 7.70 -6.49
C GLU A 18 6.07 6.52 -7.19
N PHE A 19 5.56 6.74 -8.39
CA PHE A 19 4.99 5.70 -9.26
C PHE A 19 5.95 5.42 -10.43
N SER A 20 6.01 4.16 -10.86
CA SER A 20 6.69 3.84 -12.11
C SER A 20 5.89 4.34 -13.31
N HIS A 21 6.58 4.62 -14.42
CA HIS A 21 5.92 4.94 -15.66
C HIS A 21 5.14 3.71 -16.15
N SER A 22 3.85 3.88 -16.47
CA SER A 22 3.03 2.83 -17.05
C SER A 22 2.82 3.12 -18.53
N ASP A 23 3.49 2.35 -19.40
CA ASP A 23 3.22 2.40 -20.85
C ASP A 23 1.85 1.80 -21.18
N THR A 24 1.32 0.96 -20.29
CA THR A 24 0.04 0.29 -20.46
C THR A 24 -1.11 1.21 -20.01
N VAL A 25 -1.71 1.89 -20.98
CA VAL A 25 -2.98 2.59 -20.83
C VAL A 25 -4.00 1.89 -21.71
N GLY A 26 -5.16 1.56 -21.15
CA GLY A 26 -6.25 0.89 -21.86
C GLY A 26 -7.54 1.71 -21.83
N LYS A 27 -8.47 1.39 -22.72
CA LYS A 27 -9.85 1.87 -22.66
C LYS A 27 -10.77 0.69 -22.37
N TYR A 28 -11.55 0.76 -21.30
CA TYR A 28 -12.58 -0.22 -21.00
C TYR A 28 -13.95 0.47 -20.96
N ARG A 29 -14.87 0.07 -21.85
CA ARG A 29 -16.21 0.67 -21.98
C ARG A 29 -16.19 2.21 -22.11
N GLY A 30 -15.21 2.73 -22.85
CA GLY A 30 -15.01 4.18 -23.04
C GLY A 30 -14.28 4.89 -21.91
N LEU A 31 -14.00 4.22 -20.79
CA LEU A 31 -13.24 4.78 -19.66
C LEU A 31 -11.73 4.49 -19.78
N ASP A 32 -10.90 5.46 -19.42
CA ASP A 32 -9.45 5.25 -19.28
C ASP A 32 -9.13 4.36 -18.09
N VAL A 33 -8.44 3.26 -18.36
CA VAL A 33 -7.84 2.40 -17.35
C VAL A 33 -6.33 2.64 -17.36
N ARG A 34 -5.81 3.08 -16.21
CA ARG A 34 -4.39 3.33 -16.01
C ARG A 34 -3.91 2.47 -14.85
N PHE A 35 -2.85 1.71 -15.08
CA PHE A 35 -2.20 0.93 -14.03
C PHE A 35 -1.20 1.82 -13.30
N ARG A 36 -1.38 2.01 -11.99
CA ARG A 36 -0.46 2.81 -11.17
C ARG A 36 0.28 1.88 -10.22
N ASN A 37 1.50 1.52 -10.57
CA ASN A 37 2.36 0.72 -9.71
C ASN A 37 3.31 1.64 -8.93
N PRO A 38 3.35 1.58 -7.59
CA PRO A 38 4.34 2.33 -6.83
C PRO A 38 5.73 1.81 -7.16
N LYS A 39 6.71 2.70 -7.28
CA LYS A 39 8.09 2.35 -7.57
C LYS A 39 8.71 1.50 -6.46
N LYS A 40 8.32 1.76 -5.22
CA LYS A 40 8.64 0.93 -4.07
C LYS A 40 7.45 0.02 -3.76
N VAL A 41 7.50 -1.21 -4.27
CA VAL A 41 6.47 -2.22 -3.99
C VAL A 41 6.58 -2.64 -2.51
N PRO A 42 5.49 -2.60 -1.73
CA PRO A 42 5.52 -3.10 -0.35
C PRO A 42 5.74 -4.61 -0.36
N VAL A 43 6.76 -5.06 0.37
CA VAL A 43 6.96 -6.49 0.65
C VAL A 43 6.10 -6.83 1.86
N LEU A 44 4.98 -7.52 1.61
CA LEU A 44 4.09 -7.97 2.66
C LEU A 44 4.71 -9.17 3.36
N GLN A 45 4.91 -9.04 4.67
CA GLN A 45 5.36 -10.15 5.50
C GLN A 45 4.16 -11.04 5.88
N PRO A 46 4.30 -12.37 5.86
CA PRO A 46 3.23 -13.28 6.23
C PRO A 46 2.90 -13.19 7.73
N THR A 47 1.61 -13.29 8.05
CA THR A 47 1.11 -13.31 9.44
C THR A 47 1.10 -14.71 10.06
N LEU A 48 1.53 -15.73 9.32
CA LEU A 48 1.54 -17.12 9.79
C LEU A 48 2.81 -17.43 10.58
N ASP A 49 2.68 -18.40 11.48
CA ASP A 49 3.82 -19.10 12.07
C ASP A 49 4.38 -20.07 11.04
N LEU A 50 5.64 -19.89 10.68
CA LEU A 50 6.30 -20.64 9.62
C LEU A 50 7.30 -21.63 10.22
N PHE A 51 7.58 -22.71 9.48
CA PHE A 51 8.63 -23.66 9.82
C PHE A 51 9.67 -23.70 8.71
N TYR A 52 10.94 -23.59 9.07
CA TYR A 52 12.06 -23.78 8.15
C TYR A 52 13.05 -24.77 8.75
N ARG A 53 13.30 -25.89 8.05
CA ARG A 53 14.21 -26.97 8.46
C ARG A 53 13.97 -27.45 9.91
N GLY A 54 12.71 -27.52 10.32
CA GLY A 54 12.31 -27.98 11.66
C GLY A 54 12.31 -26.91 12.76
N ALA A 55 12.75 -25.67 12.46
CA ALA A 55 12.66 -24.55 13.38
C ALA A 55 11.42 -23.70 13.08
N ALA A 56 10.63 -23.41 14.11
CA ALA A 56 9.52 -22.45 14.03
C ALA A 56 10.08 -21.02 13.99
N TYR A 57 9.50 -20.15 13.16
CA TYR A 57 9.85 -18.73 13.08
C TYR A 57 8.65 -17.88 12.65
N GLN A 58 8.69 -16.60 13.02
CA GLN A 58 7.73 -15.57 12.63
C GLN A 58 8.49 -14.43 11.95
N THR A 59 7.89 -13.81 10.93
CA THR A 59 8.51 -12.69 10.21
C THR A 59 8.21 -11.33 10.84
N ASN A 60 7.07 -11.21 11.55
CA ASN A 60 6.66 -10.03 12.29
C ASN A 60 6.24 -10.45 13.72
N PRO A 61 7.19 -10.66 14.66
CA PRO A 61 6.81 -10.85 16.05
C PRO A 61 6.09 -9.59 16.51
N SER A 62 4.81 -9.71 16.90
CA SER A 62 4.06 -8.61 17.49
C SER A 62 4.82 -8.14 18.73
N THR A 63 5.49 -7.00 18.62
CA THR A 63 6.23 -6.45 19.74
C THR A 63 5.20 -5.87 20.69
N THR A 64 4.80 -6.65 21.69
CA THR A 64 4.05 -6.15 22.84
C THR A 64 4.97 -5.23 23.60
N VAL A 65 4.82 -3.92 23.40
CA VAL A 65 5.47 -2.92 24.26
C VAL A 65 4.73 -2.95 25.59
N VAL A 66 5.40 -3.45 26.63
CA VAL A 66 4.97 -3.42 28.04
C VAL A 66 5.58 -2.18 28.70
#